data_AF-A0A9W6GU70-F1
#
_entry.id   AF-A0A9W6GU70-F1
#
_cell.length_a   1.000
_cell.length_b   1.000
_cell.length_c   1.000
_cell.angle_alpha   90.00
_cell.angle_beta   90.00
_cell.angle_gamma   90.00
#
_symmetry.space_group_name_H-M   'P 1'
#
loop_
_entity.id
_entity.type
_entity.pdbx_description
1 polymer ?
#
loop_
_entity_poly.entity_id
_entity_poly.type
_entity_poly.pdbx_seq_one_letter_code
_entity_poly.pdbx_strand_id
1 'polypeptide(L)'
;MAAERMSFTEEIAEELCERLSEGESMRQICRDDHLPNRRTVERWMAERPDFAASIARAREGQADCLHDDMAEIEGEIRRGELDPQAARVIIWSKQWRASKLAPKKYGDKVQAEMTGKDGGPIETRDLTPLELARRVAFVFAKGEREREGRDNG
;
A
#
# COMPACT_ATOMS: atom_id res chain seq x y z
N MET A 1 -33.98 2.73 -7.29
CA MET A 1 -34.20 1.40 -6.70
C MET A 1 -33.17 1.21 -5.60
N ALA A 2 -33.59 0.99 -4.36
CA ALA A 2 -32.66 0.71 -3.28
C ALA A 2 -32.02 -0.66 -3.57
N ALA A 3 -30.71 -0.68 -3.83
CA ALA A 3 -29.99 -1.94 -4.01
C ALA A 3 -30.21 -2.78 -2.75
N GLU A 4 -30.84 -3.94 -2.92
CA GLU A 4 -30.99 -4.94 -1.87
C GLU A 4 -29.61 -5.18 -1.26
N ARG A 5 -29.49 -4.97 0.05
CA ARG A 5 -28.20 -5.06 0.73
C ARG A 5 -27.83 -6.53 0.82
N MET A 6 -26.95 -6.97 -0.08
CA MET A 6 -26.37 -8.30 -0.01
C MET A 6 -25.73 -8.53 1.37
N SER A 7 -26.07 -9.65 2.01
CA SER A 7 -25.54 -10.05 3.31
C SER A 7 -24.15 -10.67 3.16
N PHE A 8 -23.32 -10.52 4.20
CA PHE A 8 -22.05 -11.22 4.27
C PHE A 8 -22.31 -12.72 4.48
N THR A 9 -21.72 -13.56 3.62
CA THR A 9 -21.59 -15.00 3.84
C THR A 9 -20.12 -15.39 3.64
N GLU A 10 -19.70 -16.49 4.27
CA GLU A 10 -18.32 -16.96 4.14
C GLU A 10 -18.05 -17.40 2.70
N GLU A 11 -19.00 -18.07 2.03
CA GLU A 11 -18.83 -18.54 0.64
C GLU A 11 -18.54 -17.37 -0.33
N ILE A 12 -19.23 -16.24 -0.17
CA ILE A 12 -19.02 -15.05 -1.00
C ILE A 12 -17.68 -14.39 -0.67
N ALA A 13 -17.30 -14.38 0.61
CA ALA A 13 -16.02 -13.83 1.04
C ALA A 13 -14.84 -14.66 0.51
N GLU A 14 -14.96 -15.99 0.53
CA GLU A 14 -14.01 -16.94 -0.01
C GLU A 14 -13.88 -16.79 -1.54
N GLU A 15 -14.98 -16.82 -2.29
CA GLU A 15 -14.97 -16.64 -3.75
C GLU A 15 -14.32 -15.30 -4.13
N LEU A 16 -14.63 -14.23 -3.39
CA LEU A 16 -14.03 -12.92 -3.64
C LEU A 16 -12.52 -12.94 -3.42
N CYS A 17 -12.04 -13.62 -2.37
CA CYS A 17 -10.61 -13.73 -2.08
C CYS A 17 -9.90 -14.61 -3.11
N GLU A 18 -10.51 -15.72 -3.51
CA GLU A 18 -9.97 -16.65 -4.52
C GLU A 18 -9.75 -15.92 -5.85
N ARG A 19 -10.80 -15.35 -6.43
CA ARG A 19 -10.71 -14.63 -7.72
C ARG A 19 -9.75 -13.44 -7.66
N LEU A 20 -9.69 -12.75 -6.53
CA LEU A 20 -8.75 -11.66 -6.32
C LEU A 20 -7.31 -12.16 -6.37
N SER A 21 -7.04 -13.30 -5.75
CA SER A 21 -5.72 -13.95 -5.76
C SER A 21 -5.35 -14.50 -7.13
N GLU A 22 -6.33 -14.91 -7.95
CA GLU A 22 -6.17 -15.32 -9.35
C GLU A 22 -6.00 -14.15 -10.33
N GLY A 23 -5.69 -12.95 -9.85
CA GLY A 23 -5.31 -11.82 -10.70
C GLY A 23 -6.45 -10.84 -11.00
N GLU A 24 -7.71 -11.21 -10.80
CA GLU A 24 -8.84 -10.33 -11.10
C GLU A 24 -8.83 -9.06 -10.23
N SER A 25 -9.17 -7.92 -10.82
CA SER A 25 -9.36 -6.71 -10.04
C SER A 25 -10.67 -6.77 -9.27
N MET A 26 -10.71 -6.17 -8.07
CA MET A 26 -11.96 -5.99 -7.31
C MET A 26 -13.10 -5.40 -8.17
N ARG A 27 -12.77 -4.52 -9.14
CA ARG A 27 -13.77 -3.96 -10.05
C ARG A 27 -14.35 -5.02 -11.00
N GLN A 28 -13.55 -5.96 -11.50
CA GLN A 28 -14.04 -7.07 -12.33
C GLN A 28 -14.94 -7.98 -11.51
N ILE A 29 -14.49 -8.40 -10.35
CA ILE A 29 -15.24 -9.28 -9.45
C ILE A 29 -16.59 -8.66 -9.06
N CYS A 30 -16.61 -7.39 -8.67
CA CYS A 30 -17.83 -6.66 -8.30
C CYS A 30 -18.81 -6.38 -9.47
N ARG A 31 -18.52 -6.83 -10.70
CA ARG A 31 -19.48 -6.73 -11.82
C ARG A 31 -20.46 -7.89 -11.86
N ASP A 32 -20.13 -9.01 -11.22
CA ASP A 32 -20.97 -10.19 -11.26
C ASP A 32 -22.14 -10.01 -10.29
N ASP A 33 -23.35 -10.33 -10.75
CA ASP A 33 -24.60 -9.99 -10.05
C ASP A 33 -24.75 -10.70 -8.70
N HIS A 34 -24.11 -11.86 -8.53
CA HIS A 34 -24.13 -12.63 -7.27
C HIS A 34 -23.07 -12.17 -6.25
N LEU A 35 -22.19 -11.23 -6.63
CA LEU A 35 -21.11 -10.73 -5.80
C LEU A 35 -21.35 -9.29 -5.30
N PRO A 36 -20.78 -8.93 -4.14
CA PRO A 36 -21.04 -7.62 -3.56
C PRO A 36 -20.44 -6.53 -4.42
N ASN A 37 -21.15 -5.40 -4.53
CA ASN A 37 -20.54 -4.20 -5.08
C ASN A 37 -19.38 -3.70 -4.18
N ARG A 38 -18.52 -2.86 -4.76
CA ARG A 38 -17.33 -2.29 -4.11
C ARG A 38 -17.59 -1.68 -2.73
N ARG A 39 -18.69 -0.94 -2.57
CA ARG A 39 -19.04 -0.25 -1.32
C ARG A 39 -19.43 -1.23 -0.23
N THR A 40 -20.07 -2.34 -0.59
CA THR A 40 -20.38 -3.43 0.34
C THR A 40 -19.11 -4.13 0.81
N VAL A 41 -18.18 -4.44 -0.08
CA VAL A 41 -16.88 -5.04 0.29
C VAL A 41 -16.10 -4.13 1.24
N GLU A 42 -16.01 -2.84 0.94
CA GLU A 42 -15.32 -1.87 1.80
C GLU A 42 -15.95 -1.77 3.20
N ARG A 43 -17.28 -1.82 3.28
CA ARG A 43 -17.99 -1.88 4.56
C ARG A 43 -17.67 -3.17 5.31
N TRP A 44 -17.71 -4.33 4.65
CA TRP A 44 -17.38 -5.60 5.28
C TRP A 44 -15.95 -5.65 5.81
N MET A 45 -14.96 -5.13 5.08
CA MET A 45 -13.58 -5.03 5.57
C MET A 45 -13.46 -4.11 6.78
N ALA A 46 -14.23 -3.02 6.84
CA ALA A 46 -14.23 -2.11 7.99
C ALA A 46 -14.89 -2.74 9.23
N GLU A 47 -15.93 -3.55 9.04
CA GLU A 47 -16.69 -4.19 10.13
C GLU A 47 -16.06 -5.51 10.60
N ARG A 48 -15.27 -6.19 9.75
CA ARG A 48 -14.74 -7.54 10.00
C ARG A 48 -13.22 -7.59 9.75
N PRO A 49 -12.39 -7.47 10.81
CA PRO A 49 -10.93 -7.51 10.69
C PRO A 49 -10.38 -8.79 10.05
N ASP A 50 -10.98 -9.95 10.34
CA ASP A 50 -10.53 -11.24 9.77
C ASP A 50 -10.76 -11.31 8.26
N PHE A 51 -11.85 -10.72 7.77
CA PHE A 51 -12.09 -10.60 6.33
C PHE A 51 -11.12 -9.61 5.69
N ALA A 52 -10.84 -8.47 6.32
CA ALA A 52 -9.82 -7.54 5.84
C ALA A 52 -8.44 -8.20 5.74
N ALA A 53 -8.06 -9.03 6.72
CA ALA A 53 -6.83 -9.82 6.68
C ALA A 53 -6.83 -10.86 5.55
N SER A 54 -7.97 -11.49 5.28
CA SER A 54 -8.12 -12.43 4.16
C SER A 54 -8.00 -11.73 2.81
N ILE A 55 -8.58 -10.53 2.65
CA ILE A 55 -8.37 -9.69 1.47
C ILE A 55 -6.90 -9.28 1.32
N ALA A 56 -6.22 -8.92 2.42
CA ALA A 56 -4.80 -8.59 2.36
C ALA A 56 -3.96 -9.77 1.86
N ARG A 57 -4.22 -10.99 2.35
CA ARG A 57 -3.57 -12.22 1.86
C ARG A 57 -3.91 -12.50 0.39
N ALA A 58 -5.17 -12.34 0.00
CA ALA A 58 -5.58 -12.49 -1.40
C ALA A 58 -4.87 -11.48 -2.32
N ARG A 59 -4.60 -10.25 -1.86
CA ARG A 59 -3.81 -9.26 -2.61
C ARG A 59 -2.34 -9.65 -2.74
N GLU A 60 -1.77 -10.33 -1.76
CA GLU A 60 -0.42 -10.91 -1.89
C GLU A 60 -0.41 -12.00 -2.96
N GLY A 61 -1.39 -12.92 -2.95
CA GLY A 61 -1.55 -13.92 -4.02
C GLY A 61 -1.79 -13.29 -5.40
N GLN A 62 -2.55 -12.19 -5.45
CA GLN A 62 -2.76 -11.43 -6.69
C GLN A 62 -1.43 -10.91 -7.26
N ALA A 63 -0.51 -10.47 -6.40
CA ALA A 63 0.80 -10.01 -6.85
C ALA A 63 1.59 -11.14 -7.51
N ASP A 64 1.48 -12.36 -6.98
CA ASP A 64 2.11 -13.56 -7.54
C ASP A 64 1.52 -13.90 -8.91
N CYS A 65 0.19 -13.95 -9.04
CA CYS A 65 -0.47 -14.17 -10.32
C CYS A 65 -0.10 -13.10 -11.37
N LEU A 66 -0.15 -11.82 -11.01
CA LEU A 66 0.26 -10.74 -11.93
C LEU A 66 1.72 -10.87 -12.37
N HIS A 67 2.58 -11.42 -11.52
CA HIS A 67 3.97 -11.66 -11.85
C HIS A 67 4.11 -12.85 -12.82
N ASP A 68 3.43 -13.95 -12.55
CA ASP A 68 3.52 -15.17 -13.37
C ASP A 68 2.90 -14.98 -14.77
N ASP A 69 1.82 -14.21 -14.89
CA ASP A 69 1.21 -13.81 -16.17
C ASP A 69 2.21 -13.13 -17.14
N MET A 70 3.29 -12.53 -16.63
CA MET A 70 4.28 -11.89 -17.49
C MET A 70 4.98 -12.90 -18.40
N ALA A 71 5.17 -14.14 -17.96
CA ALA A 71 5.80 -15.19 -18.77
C ALA A 71 4.92 -15.59 -19.98
N GLU A 72 3.60 -15.52 -19.83
CA GLU A 72 2.66 -15.74 -20.94
C GLU A 72 2.77 -14.63 -21.99
N ILE A 73 2.81 -13.37 -21.55
CA ILE A 73 3.00 -12.19 -22.41
C ILE A 73 4.34 -12.29 -23.18
N GLU A 74 5.41 -12.71 -22.51
CA GLU A 74 6.69 -12.97 -23.18
C GLU A 74 6.58 -14.06 -24.26
N GLY A 75 5.78 -15.09 -24.02
CA GLY A 75 5.44 -16.12 -24.99
C GLY A 75 4.72 -15.57 -26.23
N GLU A 76 3.69 -14.74 -26.02
CA GLU A 76 2.93 -14.08 -27.09
C GLU A 76 3.81 -13.16 -27.96
N ILE A 77 4.71 -12.39 -27.33
CA ILE A 77 5.70 -11.57 -28.05
C ILE A 77 6.57 -12.47 -28.94
N ARG A 78 7.10 -13.57 -28.40
CA ARG A 78 8.01 -14.48 -29.13
C ARG A 78 7.32 -15.14 -30.33
N ARG A 79 6.01 -15.40 -30.23
CA ARG A 79 5.19 -15.94 -31.32
C ARG A 79 4.73 -14.88 -32.32
N GLY A 80 4.93 -13.59 -32.03
CA GLY A 80 4.48 -12.49 -32.88
C GLY A 80 2.98 -12.19 -32.77
N GLU A 81 2.33 -12.66 -31.69
CA GLU A 81 0.88 -12.49 -31.44
C GLU A 81 0.57 -11.15 -30.75
N LEU A 82 1.56 -10.58 -30.07
CA LEU A 82 1.42 -9.32 -29.34
C LEU A 82 2.50 -8.32 -29.76
N ASP A 83 2.06 -7.07 -29.99
CA ASP A 83 2.96 -5.97 -30.29
C ASP A 83 3.92 -5.69 -29.12
N PRO A 84 5.26 -5.66 -29.33
CA PRO A 84 6.23 -5.43 -28.26
C PRO A 84 6.05 -4.09 -27.53
N GLN A 85 5.53 -3.04 -28.17
CA GLN A 85 5.32 -1.75 -27.51
C GLN A 85 4.12 -1.80 -26.56
N ALA A 86 3.02 -2.42 -26.98
CA ALA A 86 1.88 -2.69 -26.12
C ALA A 86 2.28 -3.59 -24.94
N ALA A 87 3.02 -4.68 -25.21
CA ALA A 87 3.46 -5.62 -24.19
C ALA A 87 4.34 -4.95 -23.11
N ARG A 88 5.22 -4.03 -23.50
CA ARG A 88 6.04 -3.25 -22.56
C ARG A 88 5.19 -2.47 -21.56
N VAL A 89 4.10 -1.86 -21.99
CA VAL A 89 3.19 -1.12 -21.10
C VAL A 89 2.46 -2.08 -20.14
N ILE A 90 2.04 -3.24 -20.64
CA ILE A 90 1.35 -4.26 -19.83
C ILE A 90 2.28 -4.82 -18.76
N ILE A 91 3.49 -5.23 -19.13
CA ILE A 91 4.51 -5.77 -18.21
C ILE A 91 4.85 -4.72 -17.15
N TRP A 92 5.11 -3.46 -17.55
CA TRP A 92 5.39 -2.39 -16.58
C TRP A 92 4.24 -2.19 -15.59
N SER A 93 2.98 -2.21 -16.07
CA SER A 93 1.81 -2.08 -15.21
C SER A 93 1.69 -3.26 -14.23
N LYS A 94 1.92 -4.50 -14.69
CA LYS A 94 1.91 -5.70 -13.84
C LYS A 94 3.00 -5.64 -12.77
N GLN A 95 4.24 -5.29 -13.13
CA GLN A 95 5.36 -5.12 -12.19
C GLN A 95 5.05 -4.04 -11.13
N TRP A 96 4.58 -2.87 -11.56
CA TRP A 96 4.23 -1.79 -10.64
C TRP A 96 3.09 -2.20 -9.69
N ARG A 97 2.07 -2.90 -10.19
CA ARG A 97 0.99 -3.40 -9.33
C ARG A 97 1.49 -4.44 -8.34
N ALA A 98 2.27 -5.42 -8.78
CA ALA A 98 2.83 -6.46 -7.91
C ALA A 98 3.68 -5.84 -6.78
N SER A 99 4.48 -4.81 -7.08
CA SER A 99 5.29 -4.11 -6.07
C SER A 99 4.46 -3.31 -5.06
N LYS A 100 3.27 -2.82 -5.43
CA LYS A 100 2.34 -2.17 -4.49
C LYS A 100 1.51 -3.15 -3.68
N LEU A 101 1.16 -4.30 -4.26
CA LEU A 101 0.35 -5.32 -3.61
C LEU A 101 1.14 -6.17 -2.61
N ALA A 102 2.38 -6.54 -2.95
CA ALA A 102 3.27 -7.29 -2.06
C ALA A 102 4.67 -6.64 -2.00
N PRO A 103 4.80 -5.46 -1.36
CA PRO A 103 6.04 -4.67 -1.35
C PRO A 103 7.23 -5.38 -0.72
N LYS A 104 7.01 -6.33 0.20
CA LYS A 104 8.09 -7.13 0.79
C LYS A 104 8.74 -8.09 -0.22
N LYS A 105 7.96 -8.60 -1.18
CA LYS A 105 8.37 -9.60 -2.16
C LYS A 105 8.82 -8.95 -3.48
N TYR A 106 8.00 -8.04 -4.02
CA TYR A 106 8.21 -7.42 -5.33
C TYR A 106 8.55 -5.92 -5.28
N GLY A 107 8.66 -5.33 -4.09
CA GLY A 107 9.10 -3.95 -3.92
C GLY A 107 10.60 -3.80 -4.13
N ASP A 108 11.01 -2.62 -4.61
CA ASP A 108 12.42 -2.26 -4.72
C ASP A 108 13.07 -2.26 -3.33
N LYS A 109 14.16 -3.02 -3.19
CA LYS A 109 14.95 -3.06 -1.96
C LYS A 109 16.09 -2.06 -2.07
N VAL A 110 16.00 -0.98 -1.30
CA VAL A 110 17.09 -0.02 -1.14
C VAL A 110 17.85 -0.37 0.13
N GLN A 111 19.11 -0.78 0.00
CA GLN A 111 20.05 -0.82 1.11
C GLN A 111 20.73 0.54 1.20
N ALA A 112 20.42 1.30 2.25
CA ALA A 112 21.06 2.58 2.52
C ALA A 112 22.12 2.38 3.61
N GLU A 113 23.37 2.74 3.30
CA GLU A 113 24.40 2.91 4.32
C GLU A 113 24.29 4.32 4.89
N MET A 114 24.07 4.41 6.21
CA MET A 114 24.01 5.69 6.91
C MET A 114 25.36 5.98 7.54
N THR A 115 26.06 7.00 7.03
CA THR A 115 27.32 7.50 7.59
C THR A 115 27.13 8.89 8.19
N GLY A 116 27.95 9.21 9.18
CA GLY A 116 28.11 10.56 9.71
C GLY A 116 28.83 11.49 8.72
N LYS A 117 29.20 12.67 9.21
CA LYS A 117 29.92 13.66 8.43
C LYS A 117 31.21 13.06 7.85
N ASP A 118 31.47 13.33 6.57
CA ASP A 118 32.66 12.87 5.84
C ASP A 118 32.83 11.33 5.82
N GLY A 119 31.73 10.57 5.92
CA GLY A 119 31.77 9.11 5.93
C GLY A 119 32.14 8.50 7.29
N GLY A 120 32.28 9.33 8.33
CA GLY A 120 32.61 8.90 9.69
C GLY A 120 31.45 8.24 10.43
N PRO A 121 31.65 7.84 11.70
CA PRO A 121 30.58 7.34 12.55
C PRO A 121 29.45 8.36 12.73
N ILE A 122 28.21 7.87 12.89
CA ILE A 122 27.10 8.75 13.29
C ILE A 122 27.37 9.23 14.71
N GLU A 123 27.60 10.53 14.86
CA GLU A 123 27.77 11.15 16.18
C GLU A 123 26.40 11.36 16.84
N THR A 124 26.12 10.57 17.87
CA THR A 124 25.00 10.83 18.78
C THR A 124 25.49 11.63 19.98
N ARG A 125 24.85 12.76 20.27
CA ARG A 125 25.13 13.54 21.49
C ARG A 125 23.94 13.46 22.44
N ASP A 126 24.18 12.89 23.61
CA ASP A 126 23.23 12.96 24.71
C ASP A 126 23.25 14.36 25.35
N LEU A 127 22.06 14.88 25.64
CA LEU A 127 21.92 16.12 26.40
C LEU A 127 21.90 15.79 27.89
N THR A 128 22.66 16.54 28.68
CA THR A 128 22.51 16.48 30.13
C THR A 128 21.11 16.98 30.53
N PRO A 129 20.55 16.53 31.66
CA PRO A 129 19.26 17.02 32.14
C PRO A 129 19.18 18.55 32.24
N LEU A 130 20.29 19.19 32.60
CA LEU A 130 20.39 20.66 32.70
C LEU A 130 20.35 21.34 31.32
N GLU A 131 21.04 20.81 30.32
CA GLU A 131 20.99 21.35 28.96
C GLU A 131 19.61 21.20 28.33
N LEU A 132 18.95 20.06 28.58
CA LEU A 132 17.57 19.84 28.16
C LEU A 132 16.63 20.85 28.83
N ALA A 133 16.71 21.00 30.16
CA ALA A 133 15.90 21.97 30.90
C ALA A 133 16.10 23.40 30.40
N ARG A 134 17.34 23.81 30.12
CA ARG A 134 17.67 25.13 29.55
C ARG A 134 17.03 25.34 28.18
N ARG A 135 17.10 24.34 27.28
CA ARG A 135 16.49 24.42 25.95
C ARG A 135 14.97 24.52 26.04
N VAL A 136 14.35 23.70 26.89
CA VAL A 136 12.90 23.72 27.12
C VAL A 136 12.47 25.08 27.67
N ALA A 137 13.13 25.59 28.71
CA ALA A 137 12.84 26.90 29.29
C ALA A 137 13.02 28.04 28.26
N PHE A 138 14.08 27.99 27.44
CA PHE A 138 14.29 28.96 26.36
C PHE A 138 13.16 28.95 25.34
N VAL A 139 12.69 27.77 24.91
CA VAL A 139 11.58 27.65 23.95
C VAL A 139 10.28 28.21 24.53
N PHE A 140 9.98 27.92 25.80
CA PHE A 140 8.80 28.49 26.47
C PHE A 140 8.87 30.02 26.56
N ALA A 141 9.99 30.57 27.04
CA ALA A 141 10.17 32.01 27.15
C ALA A 141 10.13 32.72 25.78
N LYS A 142 10.58 32.05 24.71
CA LYS A 142 10.44 32.57 23.34
C LYS A 142 8.97 32.60 22.89
N GLY A 143 8.23 31.52 23.15
CA GLY A 143 6.80 31.45 22.82
C GLY A 143 5.94 32.47 23.57
N GLU A 144 6.27 32.75 24.84
CA GLU A 144 5.58 33.79 25.63
C GLU A 144 5.79 35.20 25.05
N ARG A 145 7.02 35.55 24.69
CA ARG A 145 7.33 36.86 24.05
C ARG A 145 6.67 37.02 22.68
N GLU A 146 6.60 35.94 21.90
CA GLU A 146 5.91 35.95 20.60
C GLU A 146 4.38 36.10 20.75
N ARG A 147 3.82 35.67 21.89
CA ARG A 147 2.40 35.88 22.23
C ARG A 147 2.15 37.32 22.68
N GLU A 148 2.97 37.85 23.58
CA GLU A 148 2.88 39.24 24.07
C GLU A 148 3.11 40.27 22.94
N GLY A 149 3.96 39.96 21.96
CA GLY A 149 4.17 40.79 20.78
C GLY A 149 3.00 40.77 19.77
N ARG A 150 2.08 39.80 19.85
CA ARG A 150 0.86 39.75 19.03
C ARG A 150 -0.35 40.39 19.72
N ASP A 151 -0.38 40.43 21.04
CA ASP A 151 -1.46 41.08 21.80
C ASP A 151 -1.30 42.61 21.91
N ASN A 152 -0.13 43.15 21.52
CA ASN A 152 0.21 44.59 21.56
C ASN A 152 0.30 45.28 20.18
N GLY A 153 -0.21 44.65 19.11
CA GLY A 153 -0.30 45.22 17.76
C GLY A 153 -1.73 45.19 17.22
#